data_AF-A0A7Y7H8D2-F1
#
_entry.id   AF-A0A7Y7H8D2-F1
#
_cell.length_a   1.000
_cell.length_b   1.000
_cell.length_c   1.000
_cell.angle_alpha   90.00
_cell.angle_beta   90.00
_cell.angle_gamma   90.00
#
_symmetry.space_group_name_H-M   'P 1'
#
loop_
_entity.id
_entity.type
_entity.pdbx_description
1 polymer ?
#
loop_
_entity_poly.entity_id
_entity_poly.type
_entity_poly.pdbx_seq_one_letter_code
_entity_poly.pdbx_strand_id
1 'polypeptide(L)'
;MKIIQPVSMKRLIDLFKNKFFLVTIAFVVWMIFFDRNDLFSQYQYHQQVKKLRLERDFYKAQTDQVTKELKELTTNPQQMEKFAREKYLMKKANEDVYVVVPESKDK
;
A
#
# COMPACT_ATOMS: atom_id res chain seq x y z
N MET A 1 12.97 28.01 -39.85
CA MET A 1 13.25 27.33 -38.58
C MET A 1 14.13 28.26 -37.72
N LYS A 2 13.55 29.05 -36.79
CA LYS A 2 14.32 29.92 -35.90
C LYS A 2 14.67 29.13 -34.64
N ILE A 3 15.93 28.73 -34.57
CA ILE A 3 16.53 28.01 -33.45
C ILE A 3 16.75 29.01 -32.31
N ILE A 4 16.34 28.56 -31.13
CA ILE A 4 16.30 29.27 -29.84
C ILE A 4 17.59 30.07 -29.61
N GLN A 5 17.45 31.37 -29.39
CA GLN A 5 18.56 32.28 -29.09
C GLN A 5 19.00 32.07 -27.62
N PRO A 6 20.30 31.93 -27.33
CA PRO A 6 20.77 31.79 -25.95
C PRO A 6 20.51 33.09 -25.17
N VAL A 7 19.97 32.97 -23.96
CA VAL A 7 19.76 34.09 -23.06
C VAL A 7 21.12 34.72 -22.76
N SER A 8 21.32 35.96 -23.21
CA SER A 8 22.55 36.72 -22.96
C SER A 8 22.76 36.92 -21.45
N MET A 9 23.95 36.59 -20.96
CA MET A 9 24.36 36.70 -19.55
C MET A 9 24.10 38.08 -18.95
N LYS A 10 24.17 39.15 -19.78
CA LYS A 10 23.87 40.52 -19.37
C LYS A 10 22.39 40.71 -19.00
N ARG A 11 21.47 40.08 -19.75
CA ARG A 11 20.02 40.14 -19.49
C ARG A 11 19.64 39.40 -18.22
N LEU A 12 20.31 38.30 -17.90
CA LEU A 12 20.15 37.59 -16.62
C LEU A 12 20.52 38.49 -15.43
N ILE A 13 21.66 39.17 -15.51
CA ILE A 13 22.12 40.08 -14.44
C ILE A 13 21.16 41.26 -14.24
N ASP A 14 20.63 41.83 -15.33
CA ASP A 14 19.68 42.94 -15.24
C ASP A 14 18.30 42.51 -14.70
N LEU A 15 17.88 41.26 -14.92
CA LEU A 15 16.70 40.68 -14.27
C LEU A 15 16.88 40.55 -12.76
N PHE A 16 18.05 40.07 -12.29
CA PHE A 16 18.34 39.94 -10.86
C PHE A 16 18.54 41.29 -10.14
N LYS A 17 18.81 42.38 -10.87
CA LYS A 17 18.83 43.74 -10.29
C LYS A 17 17.44 44.32 -10.03
N ASN A 18 16.40 43.76 -10.64
CA ASN A 18 15.04 44.23 -10.43
C ASN A 18 14.48 43.73 -9.09
N LYS A 19 14.25 44.65 -8.15
CA LYS A 19 13.68 44.34 -6.83
C LYS A 19 12.36 43.58 -6.90
N PHE A 20 11.52 43.84 -7.91
CA PHE A 20 10.25 43.13 -8.08
C PHE A 20 10.47 41.68 -8.49
N PHE A 21 11.46 41.42 -9.36
CA PHE A 21 11.81 40.05 -9.76
C PHE A 21 12.34 39.22 -8.59
N LEU A 22 13.19 39.81 -7.76
CA LEU A 22 13.68 39.15 -6.54
C LEU A 22 12.55 38.84 -5.55
N VAL A 23 11.63 39.79 -5.32
CA VAL A 23 10.46 39.57 -4.45
C VAL A 23 9.55 38.50 -5.02
N THR A 24 9.31 38.48 -6.33
CA THR A 24 8.51 37.42 -6.97
C THR A 24 9.17 36.06 -6.84
N ILE A 25 10.49 35.94 -7.05
CA ILE A 25 11.21 34.68 -6.83
C ILE A 25 11.10 34.25 -5.38
N ALA A 26 11.35 35.16 -4.43
CA ALA A 26 11.25 34.87 -3.01
C ALA A 26 9.82 34.39 -2.64
N PHE A 27 8.79 35.02 -3.21
CA PHE A 27 7.40 34.61 -3.02
C PHE A 27 7.10 33.23 -3.62
N VAL A 28 7.59 32.92 -4.82
CA VAL A 28 7.43 31.61 -5.45
C VAL A 28 8.15 30.53 -4.65
N VAL A 29 9.39 30.78 -4.23
CA VAL A 29 10.14 29.87 -3.35
C VAL A 29 9.40 29.68 -2.03
N TRP A 30 8.86 30.75 -1.45
CA TRP A 30 8.06 30.66 -0.23
C TRP A 30 6.84 29.75 -0.40
N MET A 31 6.08 29.94 -1.48
CA MET A 31 4.91 29.11 -1.81
C MET A 31 5.27 27.64 -2.06
N ILE A 32 6.46 27.35 -2.56
CA ILE A 32 6.89 25.97 -2.86
C ILE A 32 7.39 25.24 -1.60
N PHE A 33 8.09 25.94 -0.70
CA PHE A 33 8.82 25.31 0.42
C PHE A 33 8.22 25.56 1.81
N PHE A 34 7.58 26.70 2.04
CA PHE A 34 7.12 27.11 3.37
C PHE A 34 5.60 27.11 3.52
N ASP A 35 4.85 27.01 2.41
CA ASP A 35 3.41 26.84 2.46
C ASP A 35 3.02 25.39 2.83
N ARG A 36 1.83 25.19 3.42
CA ARG A 36 1.35 23.87 3.88
C ARG A 36 1.18 22.85 2.75
N ASN A 37 1.19 23.31 1.51
CA ASN A 37 0.96 22.51 0.32
C ASN A 37 2.25 22.24 -0.45
N ASP A 38 3.38 22.18 0.26
CA ASP A 38 4.69 21.94 -0.33
C ASP A 38 4.74 20.60 -1.10
N LEU A 39 5.64 20.55 -2.08
CA LEU A 39 5.76 19.41 -2.99
C LEU A 39 6.13 18.11 -2.26
N PHE A 40 6.85 18.20 -1.14
CA PHE A 40 7.27 17.04 -0.37
C PHE A 40 6.08 16.44 0.39
N SER A 41 5.25 17.26 1.04
CA SER A 41 4.00 16.83 1.66
C SER A 41 3.07 16.17 0.64
N GLN A 42 2.90 16.77 -0.54
CA GLN A 42 2.09 16.19 -1.61
C GLN A 42 2.61 14.82 -2.09
N TYR A 43 3.92 14.67 -2.23
CA TYR A 43 4.53 13.38 -2.54
C TYR A 43 4.26 12.33 -1.45
N GLN A 44 4.40 12.71 -0.17
CA GLN A 44 4.09 11.82 0.95
C GLN A 44 2.62 11.40 0.96
N TYR A 45 1.69 12.33 0.75
CA TYR A 45 0.27 12.02 0.68
C TYR A 45 -0.05 11.06 -0.47
N HIS A 46 0.57 11.25 -1.63
CA HIS A 46 0.39 10.34 -2.76
C HIS A 46 0.84 8.91 -2.42
N GLN A 47 1.98 8.79 -1.74
CA GLN A 47 2.49 7.49 -1.28
C GLN A 47 1.58 6.86 -0.22
N GLN A 48 1.04 7.65 0.71
CA GLN A 48 0.06 7.16 1.70
C GLN A 48 -1.22 6.67 1.01
N VAL A 49 -1.75 7.41 0.05
CA VAL A 49 -2.93 7.00 -0.73
C VAL A 49 -2.66 5.69 -1.47
N LYS A 50 -1.49 5.56 -2.11
CA LYS A 50 -1.10 4.32 -2.80
C LYS A 50 -1.03 3.14 -1.83
N LYS A 51 -0.40 3.33 -0.66
CA LYS A 51 -0.32 2.30 0.40
C LYS A 51 -1.71 1.87 0.88
N LEU A 52 -2.57 2.84 1.24
CA LEU A 52 -3.93 2.57 1.71
C LEU A 52 -4.78 1.84 0.66
N ARG A 53 -4.61 2.17 -0.63
CA ARG A 53 -5.29 1.45 -1.72
C ARG A 53 -4.84 -0.01 -1.81
N LEU A 54 -3.53 -0.26 -1.73
CA LEU A 54 -2.98 -1.62 -1.74
C LEU A 54 -3.48 -2.43 -0.54
N GLU A 55 -3.46 -1.84 0.67
CA GLU A 55 -3.99 -2.49 1.88
C GLU A 55 -5.47 -2.81 1.74
N ARG A 56 -6.27 -1.85 1.28
CA ARG A 56 -7.70 -2.05 1.00
C ARG A 56 -7.92 -3.20 0.02
N ASP A 57 -7.20 -3.22 -1.10
CA ASP A 57 -7.38 -4.25 -2.13
C ASP A 57 -6.96 -5.63 -1.63
N PHE A 58 -5.89 -5.71 -0.84
CA PHE A 58 -5.48 -6.93 -0.15
C PHE A 58 -6.57 -7.46 0.79
N TYR A 59 -7.07 -6.63 1.71
CA TYR A 59 -8.08 -7.05 2.68
C TYR A 59 -9.42 -7.39 2.05
N LYS A 60 -9.77 -6.71 0.94
CA LYS A 60 -10.95 -7.05 0.16
C LYS A 60 -10.82 -8.45 -0.43
N ALA A 61 -9.70 -8.78 -1.07
CA ALA A 61 -9.46 -10.11 -1.60
C ALA A 61 -9.49 -11.19 -0.51
N GLN A 62 -8.87 -10.92 0.65
CA GLN A 62 -8.90 -11.85 1.79
C GLN A 62 -10.31 -12.06 2.33
N THR A 63 -11.12 -11.00 2.41
CA THR A 63 -12.51 -11.08 2.86
C THR A 63 -13.35 -11.90 1.88
N ASP A 64 -13.18 -11.67 0.58
CA ASP A 64 -13.89 -12.43 -0.45
C ASP A 64 -13.53 -13.93 -0.39
N GLN A 65 -12.25 -14.24 -0.20
CA GLN A 65 -11.76 -15.62 -0.05
C GLN A 65 -12.32 -16.29 1.21
N VAL A 66 -12.19 -15.65 2.38
CA VAL A 66 -12.69 -16.20 3.65
C VAL A 66 -14.21 -16.35 3.63
N THR A 67 -14.94 -15.42 3.02
CA THR A 67 -16.40 -15.52 2.89
C THR A 67 -16.79 -16.71 2.03
N LYS A 68 -16.05 -16.99 0.95
CA LYS A 68 -16.27 -18.16 0.12
C LYS A 68 -15.99 -19.46 0.88
N GLU A 69 -14.87 -19.53 1.59
CA GLU A 69 -14.52 -20.69 2.42
C GLU A 69 -15.56 -20.94 3.51
N LEU A 70 -16.01 -19.88 4.20
CA LEU A 70 -17.06 -19.97 5.21
C LEU A 70 -18.37 -20.48 4.61
N LYS A 71 -18.75 -20.00 3.41
CA LYS A 71 -19.93 -20.49 2.71
C LYS A 71 -19.81 -21.98 2.37
N GLU A 72 -18.66 -22.40 1.86
CA GLU A 72 -18.41 -23.82 1.55
C GLU A 72 -18.47 -24.70 2.80
N LEU A 73 -17.89 -24.24 3.92
CA LEU A 73 -17.96 -24.91 5.22
C LEU A 73 -19.39 -25.01 5.76
N THR A 74 -20.18 -23.94 5.66
CA THR A 74 -21.54 -23.89 6.25
C THR A 74 -22.59 -24.56 5.39
N THR A 75 -22.39 -24.63 4.07
CA THR A 75 -23.38 -25.21 3.15
C THR A 75 -23.16 -26.71 2.90
N ASN A 76 -21.94 -27.22 3.10
CA ASN A 76 -21.61 -28.65 2.91
C ASN A 76 -21.21 -29.34 4.22
N PRO A 77 -22.08 -30.20 4.80
CA PRO A 77 -21.80 -30.94 6.02
C PRO A 77 -20.51 -31.78 5.98
N GLN A 78 -20.16 -32.34 4.82
CA GLN A 78 -18.93 -33.14 4.67
C GLN A 78 -17.67 -32.27 4.78
N GLN A 79 -17.70 -31.06 4.21
CA GLN A 79 -16.59 -30.11 4.32
C GLN A 79 -16.44 -29.61 5.75
N MET A 80 -17.56 -29.35 6.44
CA MET A 80 -17.57 -28.99 7.85
C MET A 80 -16.95 -30.08 8.74
N GLU A 81 -17.37 -31.33 8.56
CA GLU A 81 -16.84 -32.46 9.32
C GLU A 81 -15.35 -32.68 9.05
N LYS A 82 -14.92 -32.61 7.78
CA LYS A 82 -13.51 -32.69 7.41
C LYS A 82 -12.68 -31.60 8.07
N PHE A 83 -13.14 -30.34 8.04
CA PHE A 83 -12.46 -29.23 8.67
C PHE A 83 -12.36 -29.39 10.20
N ALA A 84 -13.45 -29.79 10.86
CA ALA A 84 -13.47 -30.06 12.29
C ALA A 84 -12.49 -31.18 12.69
N ARG A 85 -12.39 -32.24 11.88
CA ARG A 85 -11.48 -33.36 12.09
C ARG A 85 -10.02 -33.00 11.82
N GLU A 86 -9.71 -32.30 10.73
CA GLU A 86 -8.32 -31.99 10.36
C GLU A 86 -7.73 -30.82 11.15
N LYS A 87 -8.52 -29.77 11.43
CA LYS A 87 -8.02 -28.57 12.13
C LYS A 87 -8.14 -28.65 13.64
N TYR A 88 -9.22 -29.23 14.13
CA TYR A 88 -9.53 -29.25 15.56
C TYR A 88 -9.48 -30.65 16.17
N LEU A 89 -9.17 -31.69 15.38
CA LEU A 89 -9.12 -33.09 15.82
C LEU A 89 -10.42 -33.53 16.53
N MET A 90 -11.55 -32.96 16.10
CA MET A 90 -12.85 -33.27 16.69
C MET A 90 -13.24 -34.73 16.41
N LYS A 91 -13.82 -35.39 17.42
CA LYS A 91 -14.28 -36.78 17.35
C LYS A 91 -15.70 -36.91 17.89
N LYS A 92 -16.43 -37.92 17.41
CA LYS A 92 -17.71 -38.30 18.02
C LYS A 92 -17.46 -39.05 19.33
N ALA A 93 -18.44 -39.04 20.23
CA ALA A 93 -18.29 -39.68 21.55
C ALA A 93 -17.97 -41.19 21.47
N ASN A 94 -18.37 -41.84 20.38
CA ASN A 94 -18.15 -43.27 20.11
C ASN A 94 -16.96 -43.54 19.16
N GLU A 95 -16.06 -42.58 18.99
CA GLU A 95 -14.93 -42.68 18.06
C GLU A 95 -13.60 -42.35 18.76
N ASP A 96 -12.54 -43.05 18.35
CA ASP A 96 -11.16 -42.77 18.76
C ASP A 96 -10.33 -42.28 17.57
N VAL A 97 -9.65 -41.15 17.76
CA VAL A 97 -8.83 -40.50 16.72
C VAL A 97 -7.37 -40.72 17.07
N TYR A 98 -6.62 -41.28 16.12
CA TYR A 98 -5.18 -41.52 16.24
C TYR A 98 -4.42 -40.57 15.30
N VAL A 99 -3.46 -39.82 15.84
CA VAL A 99 -2.55 -38.99 15.05
C VAL A 99 -1.25 -39.77 14.85
N VAL A 100 -0.97 -40.17 13.61
CA VAL A 100 0.28 -40.88 13.28
C VAL A 100 1.38 -39.85 13.06
N VAL A 101 2.31 -39.77 14.00
CA VAL A 101 3.51 -38.94 13.88
C VAL A 101 4.64 -39.84 13.36
N PRO A 102 5.27 -39.52 12.21
CA PRO A 102 6.44 -40.28 11.78
C PRO A 102 7.55 -40.09 12.82
N GLU A 103 8.22 -41.18 13.21
CA GLU A 103 9.30 -41.10 14.19
C GLU A 103 10.37 -40.11 13.71
N SER A 104 10.66 -39.11 14.55
CA SER A 104 11.86 -38.32 14.38
C SER A 104 13.02 -39.29 14.52
N LYS A 105 13.76 -39.51 13.43
CA LYS A 105 15.11 -40.07 13.53
C LYS A 105 15.98 -39.01 14.17
N ASP A 106 15.87 -38.89 15.49
CA ASP A 106 16.82 -38.14 16.30
C ASP A 106 18.17 -38.86 16.15
N LYS A 107 19.11 -38.16 15.52
CA LYS A 107 20.53 -38.50 15.44
C LYS A 107 21.29 -37.58 16.36
#